data_AF-A0A0F8YXS5-F1
#
_entry.id   AF-A0A0F8YXS5-F1
#
_cell.length_a   1.000
_cell.length_b   1.000
_cell.length_c   1.000
_cell.angle_alpha   90.00
_cell.angle_beta   90.00
_cell.angle_gamma   90.00
#
_symmetry.space_group_name_H-M   'P 1'
#
loop_
_entity.id
_entity.type
_entity.pdbx_description
1 polymer ?
#
loop_
_entity_poly.entity_id
_entity_poly.type
_entity_poly.pdbx_seq_one_letter_code
_entity_poly.pdbx_strand_id
1 'polypeptide(L)'
;MDFFTHSIFGALMYILFLKEVTFDYFFLAIFFAFLPDLDIFIMPFKRFFKSNYLEHRGGSHSYVIGIILSAIISVIYSSLTLKSFLIAWIIGMVFYGIH
;
A
#
# COMPACT_ATOMS: atom_id res chain seq x y z
N MET A 1 -2.02 8.99 -12.28
CA MET A 1 -3.38 8.54 -11.92
C MET A 1 -3.91 9.46 -10.82
N ASP A 2 -5.21 9.74 -10.79
CA ASP A 2 -5.79 10.60 -9.75
C ASP A 2 -5.66 9.92 -8.36
N PHE A 3 -5.53 10.70 -7.30
CA PHE A 3 -5.29 10.24 -5.90
C PHE A 3 -6.24 9.14 -5.39
N PHE A 4 -7.38 8.94 -6.04
CA PHE A 4 -8.39 7.92 -5.70
C PHE A 4 -8.42 6.71 -6.64
N THR A 5 -7.78 6.80 -7.81
CA THR A 5 -7.89 5.74 -8.82
C THR A 5 -7.24 4.42 -8.38
N HIS A 6 -6.09 4.45 -7.69
CA HIS A 6 -5.45 3.23 -7.20
C HIS A 6 -6.29 2.55 -6.10
N SER A 7 -6.87 3.33 -5.17
CA SER A 7 -7.77 2.78 -4.14
C SER A 7 -9.03 2.15 -4.74
N ILE A 8 -9.61 2.76 -5.78
CA ILE A 8 -10.78 2.22 -6.50
C ILE A 8 -10.39 0.95 -7.26
N PHE A 9 -9.26 0.96 -7.97
CA PHE A 9 -8.76 -0.22 -8.66
C PHE A 9 -8.42 -1.35 -7.69
N GLY A 10 -7.78 -1.05 -6.57
CA GLY A 10 -7.50 -2.00 -5.50
C GLY A 10 -8.79 -2.59 -4.91
N ALA A 11 -9.79 -1.76 -4.61
CA ALA A 11 -11.07 -2.26 -4.13
C ALA A 11 -11.74 -3.20 -5.15
N LEU A 12 -11.76 -2.82 -6.43
CA LEU A 12 -12.31 -3.65 -7.52
C LEU A 12 -11.55 -4.96 -7.69
N MET A 13 -10.23 -4.92 -7.78
CA MET A 13 -9.37 -6.10 -7.87
C MET A 13 -9.61 -7.05 -6.70
N TYR A 14 -9.71 -6.53 -5.47
CA TYR A 14 -9.99 -7.37 -4.31
C TYR A 14 -11.36 -8.02 -4.39
N ILE A 15 -12.40 -7.26 -4.75
CA ILE A 15 -13.77 -7.76 -4.85
C ILE A 15 -13.89 -8.85 -5.91
N LEU A 16 -13.25 -8.67 -7.06
CA LEU A 16 -13.34 -9.58 -8.20
C LEU A 16 -12.56 -10.89 -7.98
N PHE A 17 -11.42 -10.85 -7.30
CA PHE A 17 -10.49 -11.99 -7.25
C PHE A 17 -10.31 -12.63 -5.86
N LEU A 18 -10.53 -11.88 -4.77
CA LEU A 18 -10.15 -12.31 -3.41
C LEU A 18 -11.29 -12.30 -2.40
N LYS A 19 -12.44 -11.68 -2.71
CA LYS A 19 -13.58 -11.56 -1.79
C LYS A 19 -14.04 -12.91 -1.22
N GLU A 20 -14.16 -13.92 -2.07
CA GLU A 20 -14.70 -15.24 -1.66
C GLU A 20 -13.72 -16.02 -0.77
N VAL A 21 -12.43 -15.70 -0.83
CA VAL A 21 -11.38 -16.44 -0.12
C VAL A 21 -11.04 -15.75 1.21
N THR A 22 -10.98 -14.41 1.23
CA THR A 22 -10.40 -13.67 2.36
C THR A 22 -11.02 -12.28 2.56
N PHE A 23 -12.35 -12.09 2.55
CA PHE A 23 -12.97 -10.75 2.67
C PHE A 23 -12.43 -9.87 3.82
N ASP A 24 -12.05 -10.51 4.91
CA ASP A 24 -11.39 -9.99 6.10
C ASP A 24 -10.18 -9.05 5.90
N TYR A 25 -9.49 -9.14 4.76
CA TYR A 25 -8.32 -8.31 4.45
C TYR A 25 -8.63 -7.21 3.43
N PHE A 26 -9.90 -7.01 3.07
CA PHE A 26 -10.33 -5.98 2.11
C PHE A 26 -9.83 -4.57 2.47
N PHE A 27 -10.01 -4.17 3.74
CA PHE A 27 -9.54 -2.86 4.19
C PHE A 27 -8.01 -2.74 4.19
N LEU A 28 -7.31 -3.86 4.44
CA LEU A 28 -5.85 -3.89 4.36
C LEU A 28 -5.38 -3.68 2.91
N ALA A 29 -6.04 -4.34 1.96
CA ALA A 29 -5.75 -4.20 0.53
C ALA A 29 -5.97 -2.75 0.04
N ILE A 30 -7.10 -2.13 0.40
CA ILE A 30 -7.37 -0.72 0.07
C ILE A 30 -6.33 0.19 0.70
N PHE A 31 -5.99 -0.05 1.96
CA PHE A 31 -4.98 0.74 2.66
C PHE A 31 -3.63 0.71 1.92
N PHE A 32 -3.17 -0.47 1.49
CA PHE A 32 -1.92 -0.58 0.72
C PHE A 32 -2.03 0.02 -0.69
N ALA A 33 -3.19 -0.10 -1.34
CA ALA A 33 -3.47 0.55 -2.62
C ALA A 33 -3.69 2.07 -2.52
N PHE A 34 -3.59 2.65 -1.33
CA PHE A 34 -3.65 4.10 -1.11
C PHE A 34 -2.33 4.66 -0.56
N LEU A 35 -1.53 3.81 0.07
CA LEU A 35 -0.35 4.20 0.84
C LEU A 35 0.70 4.98 0.01
N PRO A 36 1.02 4.60 -1.25
CA PRO A 36 1.97 5.37 -2.06
C PRO A 36 1.47 6.78 -2.41
N ASP A 37 0.15 6.96 -2.57
CA ASP A 37 -0.45 8.25 -2.94
C ASP A 37 -0.35 9.29 -1.81
N LEU A 38 -0.16 8.85 -0.56
CA LEU A 38 0.08 9.75 0.59
C LEU A 38 1.37 10.58 0.46
N ASP A 39 2.24 10.27 -0.52
CA ASP A 39 3.41 11.08 -0.85
C ASP A 39 3.07 12.53 -1.21
N ILE A 40 1.83 12.81 -1.62
CA ILE A 40 1.33 14.17 -1.88
C ILE A 40 1.44 15.07 -0.64
N PHE A 41 1.29 14.50 0.56
CA PHE A 41 1.44 15.25 1.81
C PHE A 41 2.91 15.58 2.13
N ILE A 42 3.85 14.85 1.52
CA ILE A 42 5.29 15.05 1.66
C ILE A 42 5.80 16.01 0.57
N MET A 43 5.07 16.21 -0.54
CA MET A 43 5.44 17.15 -1.61
C MET A 43 5.74 18.58 -1.14
N PRO A 44 5.05 19.18 -0.14
CA PRO A 44 5.43 20.50 0.38
C PRO A 44 6.86 20.55 0.95
N PHE A 45 7.33 19.45 1.55
CA PHE A 45 8.69 19.33 2.08
C PHE A 45 9.77 19.29 0.98
N LYS A 46 9.39 18.95 -0.26
CA LYS A 46 10.29 19.02 -1.43
C LYS A 46 10.90 20.41 -1.60
N ARG A 47 10.17 21.48 -1.25
CA ARG A 47 10.67 22.86 -1.33
C ARG A 47 11.84 23.13 -0.39
N PHE A 48 11.94 22.39 0.71
CA PHE A 48 12.96 22.59 1.74
C PHE A 48 14.19 21.70 1.52
N PHE A 49 13.99 20.43 1.17
CA PHE A 49 15.08 19.44 1.19
C PHE A 49 15.77 19.18 -0.17
N LYS A 50 15.22 19.66 -1.30
CA LYS A 50 15.81 19.55 -2.66
C LYS A 50 16.51 18.20 -2.94
N SER A 51 15.85 17.09 -2.62
CA SER A 51 16.41 15.74 -2.76
C SER A 51 15.89 15.06 -4.03
N ASN A 52 16.79 14.42 -4.80
CA ASN A 52 16.44 13.60 -5.98
C ASN A 52 15.44 12.48 -5.64
N TYR A 53 15.51 11.95 -4.42
CA TYR A 53 14.60 10.90 -3.92
C TYR A 53 13.15 11.41 -3.81
N LEU A 54 12.96 12.65 -3.34
CA LEU A 54 11.66 13.31 -3.28
C LEU A 54 11.21 13.82 -4.64
N GLU A 55 12.14 14.07 -5.57
CA GLU A 55 11.81 14.47 -6.94
C GLU A 55 11.15 13.35 -7.74
N HIS A 56 11.64 12.13 -7.59
CA HIS A 56 11.19 10.98 -8.37
C HIS A 56 10.13 10.14 -7.67
N ARG A 57 9.62 10.59 -6.51
CA ARG A 57 8.77 9.77 -5.62
C ARG A 57 9.39 8.40 -5.35
N GLY A 58 10.73 8.35 -5.31
CA GLY A 58 11.50 7.11 -5.30
C GLY A 58 11.32 6.28 -4.03
N GLY A 59 10.73 6.90 -3.00
CA GLY A 59 10.29 6.20 -1.80
C GLY A 59 8.96 5.49 -1.95
N SER A 60 7.91 6.26 -2.24
CA SER A 60 6.52 5.78 -2.28
C SER A 60 6.24 4.82 -3.42
N HIS A 61 6.92 4.95 -4.56
CA HIS A 61 6.69 4.10 -5.75
C HIS A 61 7.80 3.06 -5.94
N SER A 62 8.55 2.73 -4.89
CA SER A 62 9.55 1.68 -4.92
C SER A 62 8.95 0.35 -4.46
N TYR A 63 9.01 -0.64 -5.34
CA TYR A 63 8.54 -2.00 -5.03
C TYR A 63 9.28 -2.61 -3.82
N VAL A 64 10.59 -2.35 -3.70
CA VAL A 64 11.39 -2.84 -2.56
C VAL A 64 10.91 -2.22 -1.25
N ILE A 65 10.59 -0.92 -1.26
CA ILE A 65 10.04 -0.23 -0.09
C ILE A 65 8.64 -0.76 0.22
N GLY A 66 7.82 -1.01 -0.80
CA GLY A 66 6.53 -1.66 -0.66
C GLY A 66 6.60 -3.01 0.04
N ILE A 67 7.54 -3.88 -0.33
CA ILE A 67 7.74 -5.19 0.31
C ILE A 67 8.07 -5.03 1.80
N ILE A 68 9.02 -4.16 2.12
CA ILE A 68 9.49 -3.95 3.49
C ILE A 68 8.37 -3.33 4.34
N LEU A 69 7.71 -2.29 3.83
CA LEU A 69 6.64 -1.60 4.52
C LEU A 69 5.42 -2.50 4.71
N SER A 70 5.11 -3.33 3.71
CA SER A 70 4.08 -4.34 3.81
C SER A 70 4.39 -5.36 4.91
N ALA A 71 5.64 -5.81 5.04
CA ALA A 71 6.02 -6.72 6.13
C ALA A 71 5.79 -6.08 7.51
N ILE A 72 6.26 -4.84 7.70
CA ILE A 72 6.12 -4.12 8.98
C ILE A 72 4.64 -3.97 9.37
N ILE A 73 3.80 -3.48 8.44
CA ILE A 73 2.38 -3.25 8.72
C ILE A 73 1.64 -4.58 8.89
N SER A 74 2.02 -5.63 8.17
CA SER A 74 1.41 -6.96 8.31
C SER A 74 1.73 -7.61 9.66
N VAL A 75 2.94 -7.38 10.22
CA VAL A 75 3.25 -7.81 11.59
C VAL A 75 2.27 -7.17 12.58
N ILE A 76 2.05 -5.86 12.46
CA ILE A 76 1.14 -5.11 13.33
C ILE A 76 -0.30 -5.63 13.15
N TYR A 77 -0.77 -5.72 11.90
CA TYR A 77 -2.12 -6.20 11.59
C TYR A 77 -2.38 -7.60 12.13
N SER A 78 -1.46 -8.54 11.90
CA SER A 78 -1.59 -9.91 12.39
C SER A 78 -1.55 -10.02 13.91
N SER A 79 -0.73 -9.20 14.57
CA SER A 79 -0.66 -9.17 16.03
C SER A 79 -1.98 -8.69 16.66
N LEU A 80 -2.65 -7.72 16.02
CA LEU A 80 -3.90 -7.14 16.51
C LEU A 80 -5.14 -7.99 16.17
N THR A 81 -5.15 -8.68 15.04
CA THR A 81 -6.32 -9.40 14.52
C THR A 81 -6.24 -10.92 14.69
N LEU A 82 -5.08 -11.44 15.11
CA LEU A 82 -4.74 -12.87 15.17
C LEU A 82 -4.86 -13.57 13.80
N LYS A 83 -4.83 -12.81 12.70
CA LYS A 83 -4.91 -13.30 11.32
C LYS A 83 -3.54 -13.64 10.75
N SER A 84 -3.51 -14.43 9.67
CA SER A 84 -2.28 -14.90 9.05
C SER A 84 -1.41 -13.75 8.53
N PHE A 85 -0.17 -13.69 9.04
CA PHE A 85 0.85 -12.75 8.60
C PHE A 85 1.19 -12.92 7.11
N LEU A 86 1.38 -14.17 6.67
CA LEU A 86 1.75 -14.45 5.28
C LEU A 86 0.69 -13.94 4.30
N ILE A 87 -0.59 -14.11 4.62
CA ILE A 87 -1.68 -13.63 3.77
C ILE A 87 -1.72 -12.10 3.77
N ALA A 88 -1.65 -11.47 4.94
CA ALA A 88 -1.59 -10.00 5.06
C ALA A 88 -0.42 -9.41 4.28
N TRP A 89 0.75 -10.05 4.35
CA TRP A 89 1.97 -9.62 3.68
C TRP A 89 1.87 -9.76 2.16
N ILE A 90 1.37 -10.90 1.66
CA ILE A 90 1.15 -11.09 0.21
C ILE A 90 0.15 -10.06 -0.33
N ILE A 91 -0.96 -9.85 0.38
CA ILE A 91 -1.96 -8.83 0.01
C ILE A 91 -1.30 -7.46 0.00
N GLY A 92 -0.55 -7.09 1.04
CA GLY A 92 0.08 -5.78 1.06
C GLY A 92 1.11 -5.58 -0.05
N MET A 93 1.93 -6.60 -0.38
CA MET A 93 2.87 -6.53 -1.49
C MET A 93 2.17 -6.34 -2.84
N VAL A 94 1.12 -7.12 -3.11
CA VAL A 94 0.39 -7.06 -4.38
C VAL A 94 -0.35 -5.74 -4.53
N PHE A 95 -1.04 -5.28 -3.48
CA PHE A 95 -1.86 -4.07 -3.55
C PHE A 95 -1.05 -2.78 -3.46
N TYR A 96 0.11 -2.78 -2.80
CA TYR A 96 1.05 -1.67 -2.88
C TYR A 96 1.69 -1.57 -4.27
N GLY A 97 1.93 -2.70 -4.94
CA GLY A 97 2.48 -2.76 -6.30
C GLY A 97 1.49 -2.41 -7.42
N ILE A 98 0.30 -1.91 -7.10
CA ILE A 98 -0.64 -1.37 -8.11
C ILE A 98 -0.13 -0.02 -8.66
N HIS A 99 0.79 0.64 -7.95
CA HIS A 99 1.46 1.89 -8.31
C HIS A 99 2.75 1.66 -9.09
#